data_AF-A0A7X9B7F5-F1
#
_entry.id   AF-A0A7X9B7F5-F1
#
_cell.length_a   1.000
_cell.length_b   1.000
_cell.length_c   1.000
_cell.angle_alpha   90.00
_cell.angle_beta   90.00
_cell.angle_gamma   90.00
#
_symmetry.space_group_name_H-M   'P 1'
#
loop_
_entity.id
_entity.type
_entity.pdbx_description
1 polymer ?
#
loop_
_entity_poly.entity_id
_entity_poly.type
_entity_poly.pdbx_seq_one_letter_code
_entity_poly.pdbx_strand_id
1 'polypeptide(L)' 'MDKITLRKKILRERAQMPTSTREIYSERINKLIKSTSYYKNSNTIMCFVSFNHEVDTHKFIKDAISEGKRIVVPVS' A
#
# COMPACT_ATOMS: atom_id res chain seq x y z
N MET A 1 20.37 6.79 16.71
CA MET A 1 19.11 6.07 16.97
C MET A 1 19.20 4.70 16.33
N ASP A 2 18.98 3.63 17.08
CA ASP A 2 19.03 2.25 16.56
C ASP A 2 17.73 1.86 15.83
N LYS A 3 17.76 0.73 15.12
CA LYS A 3 16.62 0.23 14.32
C LYS A 3 15.36 -0.02 15.16
N ILE A 4 15.49 -0.44 16.42
CA ILE A 4 14.36 -0.76 17.29
C ILE A 4 13.69 0.55 17.71
N THR A 5 14.47 1.53 18.15
CA THR A 5 13.96 2.84 18.55
C THR A 5 13.27 3.56 17.39
N LEU A 6 13.87 3.55 16.20
CA LEU A 6 13.26 4.16 15.01
C LEU A 6 11.95 3.47 14.62
N ARG A 7 11.92 2.13 14.61
CA ARG A 7 10.70 1.37 14.26
C ARG A 7 9.54 1.69 15.21
N LYS A 8 9.80 1.75 16.53
CA LYS A 8 8.79 2.11 17.53
C LYS A 8 8.23 3.52 17.28
N LYS A 9 9.12 4.48 16.98
CA LYS A 9 8.72 5.86 16.67
C LYS A 9 7.79 5.92 15.45
N ILE A 10 8.18 5.33 14.32
CA ILE A 10 7.39 5.37 13.07
C ILE A 10 6.04 4.66 13.23
N LEU A 11 5.99 3.52 13.94
CA LEU A 11 4.72 2.83 14.19
C LEU A 11 3.76 3.69 15.02
N ARG A 12 4.28 4.39 16.04
CA ARG A 12 3.47 5.31 16.86
C ARG A 12 2.93 6.47 16.05
N GLU A 13 3.76 7.10 15.23
CA GLU A 13 3.34 8.21 14.36
C GLU A 13 2.26 7.77 13.37
N ARG A 14 2.41 6.58 12.77
CA ARG A 14 1.40 6.01 11.87
C ARG A 14 0.09 5.66 12.57
N ALA A 15 0.15 5.16 13.79
CA ALA A 15 -1.05 4.84 14.59
C ALA A 15 -1.83 6.10 15.01
N GLN A 16 -1.14 7.24 15.18
CA GLN A 16 -1.76 8.53 15.51
C GLN A 16 -2.35 9.25 14.30
N MET A 17 -2.06 8.81 13.08
CA MET A 17 -2.62 9.40 11.87
C MET A 17 -4.13 9.12 11.79
N PRO A 18 -4.98 10.15 11.60
CA PRO A 18 -6.41 9.95 11.40
C PRO A 18 -6.70 9.05 10.20
N THR A 19 -7.72 8.19 10.32
CA THR A 19 -8.12 7.27 9.25
C THR A 19 -8.44 8.00 7.96
N SER A 20 -9.14 9.14 8.02
CA SER A 20 -9.48 9.95 6.83
C SER A 20 -8.22 10.48 6.11
N THR A 21 -7.22 10.96 6.85
CA THR A 21 -5.95 11.39 6.28
C THR A 21 -5.21 10.23 5.62
N ARG A 22 -5.20 9.07 6.26
CA ARG A 22 -4.59 7.85 5.73
C ARG A 22 -5.27 7.38 4.45
N GLU A 23 -6.60 7.45 4.37
CA GLU A 23 -7.37 7.12 3.17
C GLU A 23 -7.02 8.06 2.00
N ILE A 24 -7.00 9.38 2.24
CA ILE A 24 -6.61 10.37 1.22
C ILE A 24 -5.19 10.10 0.71
N TYR A 25 -4.25 9.83 1.61
CA TYR A 25 -2.87 9.52 1.21
C TYR A 25 -2.76 8.19 0.48
N SER A 26 -3.50 7.17 0.92
CA SER A 26 -3.53 5.87 0.24
C SER A 26 -4.09 5.99 -1.17
N GLU A 27 -5.16 6.75 -1.36
CA GLU A 27 -5.72 7.00 -2.69
C GLU A 27 -4.71 7.74 -3.59
N ARG A 28 -4.02 8.75 -3.05
CA ARG A 28 -2.98 9.49 -3.80
C ARG A 28 -1.83 8.58 -4.21
N ILE A 29 -1.36 7.73 -3.29
CA ILE A 29 -0.30 6.75 -3.57
C ILE A 29 -0.75 5.77 -4.66
N ASN A 30 -1.96 5.22 -4.55
CA ASN A 30 -2.51 4.31 -5.55
C ASN A 30 -2.60 4.96 -6.93
N LYS A 31 -3.09 6.20 -7.02
CA LYS A 31 -3.13 6.97 -8.28
C LYS A 31 -1.73 7.17 -8.88
N LEU A 32 -0.73 7.49 -8.04
CA LEU A 32 0.66 7.66 -8.49
C LEU A 32 1.25 6.36 -9.01
N ILE A 33 1.06 5.24 -8.31
CA ILE A 33 1.56 3.93 -8.76
C ILE A 33 0.92 3.57 -10.11
N LYS A 34 -0.40 3.71 -10.24
CA LYS A 34 -1.14 3.38 -11.47
C LYS A 34 -0.76 4.26 -12.66
N SER A 35 -0.23 5.47 -12.43
CA SER A 35 0.19 6.35 -13.52
C SER A 35 1.53 5.94 -14.14
N THR A 36 2.35 5.17 -13.42
CA THR A 36 3.68 4.73 -13.87
C THR A 36 3.62 3.74 -15.04
N SER A 37 4.68 3.73 -15.85
CA SER A 37 4.88 2.69 -16.88
C SER A 37 5.05 1.30 -16.26
N TYR A 38 5.65 1.21 -15.07
CA TYR A 38 5.81 -0.05 -14.34
C TYR A 38 4.48 -0.74 -14.09
N TYR A 39 3.50 -0.01 -13.56
CA TYR A 39 2.17 -0.57 -13.34
C TYR A 39 1.48 -0.91 -14.66
N LYS A 40 1.45 0.03 -15.61
CA LYS A 40 0.75 -0.13 -16.89
C LYS A 40 1.23 -1.36 -17.67
N ASN A 41 2.55 -1.55 -17.74
CA ASN A 41 3.18 -2.63 -18.50
C ASN A 41 3.30 -3.96 -17.72
N SER A 42 2.93 -3.98 -16.43
CA SER A 42 2.99 -5.20 -15.63
C SER A 42 1.78 -6.11 -15.87
N ASN A 43 2.06 -7.39 -16.02
CA ASN A 43 1.04 -8.45 -16.05
C ASN A 43 0.89 -9.14 -14.69
N THR A 44 1.92 -9.09 -13.84
CA THR A 44 1.92 -9.69 -12.50
C THR A 44 2.57 -8.73 -11.51
N ILE A 45 1.90 -8.50 -10.37
CA ILE A 45 2.34 -7.57 -9.33
C ILE A 45 2.32 -8.29 -7.99
N MET A 46 3.44 -8.25 -7.26
CA MET A 46 3.47 -8.65 -5.86
C MET A 46 2.98 -7.49 -4.99
N CYS A 47 1.96 -7.72 -4.18
CA CYS A 47 1.38 -6.72 -3.28
C CYS A 47 1.11 -7.35 -1.92
N PHE A 48 1.37 -6.62 -0.84
CA PHE A 48 0.94 -7.05 0.50
C PHE A 48 -0.54 -6.69 0.70
N VAL A 49 -1.25 -7.49 1.49
CA VAL A 49 -2.62 -7.16 1.93
C VAL A 49 -2.48 -6.30 3.19
N SER A 50 -2.77 -5.00 3.06
CA SER A 50 -2.53 -4.03 4.13
C SER A 50 -3.36 -4.31 5.37
N PHE A 51 -2.78 -4.07 6.56
CA PHE A 51 -3.49 -4.15 7.84
C PHE A 51 -3.13 -2.99 8.77
N ASN A 52 -3.88 -2.83 9.86
CA ASN A 52 -3.69 -1.78 10.87
C ASN A 52 -3.60 -0.37 10.26
N HIS A 53 -2.44 0.28 10.39
CA HIS A 53 -2.15 1.65 9.97
C HIS A 53 -1.22 1.73 8.76
N GLU A 54 -1.30 0.73 7.89
CA GLU A 54 -0.65 0.70 6.57
C GLU A 54 -1.37 1.55 5.54
N VAL A 55 -0.65 1.82 4.45
CA VAL A 55 -1.25 2.32 3.22
C VAL A 55 -2.28 1.29 2.78
N ASP A 56 -3.50 1.72 2.50
CA ASP A 56 -4.55 0.80 2.09
C ASP A 56 -4.30 0.30 0.66
N THR A 57 -4.00 -1.00 0.56
CA THR A 57 -3.76 -1.69 -0.71
C THR A 57 -4.99 -2.42 -1.24
N HIS A 58 -6.10 -2.48 -0.49
CA HIS A 58 -7.27 -3.27 -0.91
C HIS A 58 -7.88 -2.74 -2.21
N LYS A 59 -8.03 -1.42 -2.34
CA LYS A 59 -8.53 -0.80 -3.58
C LYS A 59 -7.58 -1.04 -4.75
N PHE A 60 -6.27 -0.89 -4.53
CA PHE A 60 -5.26 -1.15 -5.55
C PHE A 60 -5.30 -2.61 -6.05
N ILE A 61 -5.41 -3.57 -5.14
CA ILE A 61 -5.51 -4.99 -5.46
C ILE A 61 -6.77 -5.28 -6.29
N LYS A 62 -7.93 -4.75 -5.88
CA LYS A 62 -9.20 -4.93 -6.60
C LYS A 62 -9.16 -4.33 -8.00
N ASP A 63 -8.63 -3.11 -8.12
CA ASP A 63 -8.46 -2.43 -9.41
C ASP A 63 -7.50 -3.19 -10.34
N ALA A 64 -6.36 -3.65 -9.82
CA ALA A 64 -5.40 -4.40 -10.63
C ALA A 64 -5.99 -5.71 -11.18
N ILE A 65 -6.78 -6.41 -10.35
CA ILE A 65 -7.49 -7.63 -10.76
C ILE A 65 -8.54 -7.30 -11.83
N SER A 66 -9.32 -6.24 -11.66
CA SER A 66 -10.35 -5.85 -12.65
C SER A 66 -9.75 -5.38 -13.98
N GLU A 67 -8.52 -4.85 -13.95
CA GLU A 67 -7.72 -4.50 -15.13
C GLU A 67 -7.02 -5.71 -15.77
N GLY A 68 -7.29 -6.94 -15.31
CA GLY A 68 -6.75 -8.17 -15.88
C GLY A 68 -5.32 -8.50 -15.44
N LYS A 69 -4.78 -7.82 -14.42
CA LYS A 69 -3.45 -8.11 -13.87
C LYS A 69 -3.53 -9.22 -12.82
N ARG A 70 -2.45 -10.01 -12.73
CA ARG A 70 -2.30 -11.04 -11.68
C ARG A 70 -1.70 -10.41 -10.42
N ILE A 71 -2.37 -10.56 -9.28
CA ILE A 71 -1.81 -10.20 -7.98
C ILE A 71 -1.25 -11.45 -7.29
N VAL A 72 -0.03 -11.34 -6.77
CA VAL A 72 0.56 -12.33 -5.85
C VAL A 72 0.75 -11.68 -4.49
N VAL A 73 0.39 -12.40 -3.43
CA VAL A 73 0.49 -11.93 -2.04
C VAL A 73 1.42 -12.86 -1.26
N PRO A 74 2.18 -12.35 -0.29
CA PRO A 74 2.94 -13.21 0.62
C PRO A 74 1.97 -14.06 1.45
N VAL A 75 2.26 -15.36 1.54
CA VAL A 75 1.69 -16.26 2.54
C VAL A 75 2.62 -16.29 3.74
N SER A 76 2.07 -16.00 4.93
CA SER A 76 2.78 -15.98 6.22
C SER A 76 2.35 -17.15 7.07
#